data_AF-A0A7D5N9K8-F1
#
_entry.id   AF-A0A7D5N9K8-F1
#
_cell.length_a   1.000
_cell.length_b   1.000
_cell.length_c   1.000
_cell.angle_alpha   90.00
_cell.angle_beta   90.00
_cell.angle_gamma   90.00
#
_symmetry.space_group_name_H-M   'P 1'
#
loop_
_entity.id
_entity.type
_entity.pdbx_description
1 polymer ?
#
loop_
_entity_poly.entity_id
_entity_poly.type
_entity_poly.pdbx_seq_one_letter_code
_entity_poly.pdbx_strand_id
1 'polypeptide(L)' 'MLRLTFTPAEADALEHERFHHPHPHVRRKMEALWLKSQGLAHQDIARLAGVSGKTLRTYLQQ' A
#
# COMPACT_ATOMS: atom_id res chain seq x y z
N MET A 1 15.60 3.33 0.36
CA MET A 1 14.33 2.57 0.51
C MET A 1 13.82 2.79 1.92
N LEU A 2 12.60 3.31 2.10
CA LEU A 2 11.98 3.32 3.45
C LEU A 2 11.69 1.87 3.86
N ARG A 3 12.18 1.46 5.03
CA ARG A 3 11.72 0.25 5.70
C ARG A 3 10.59 0.67 6.64
N LEU A 4 9.37 0.43 6.18
CA LEU A 4 8.17 0.50 7.03
C LEU A 4 7.99 -0.89 7.64
N THR A 5 7.96 -0.94 8.96
CA THR A 5 7.64 -2.15 9.70
C THR A 5 6.13 -2.19 9.86
N PHE A 6 5.49 -3.23 9.35
CA PHE A 6 4.06 -3.44 9.53
C PHE A 6 3.87 -4.56 10.55
N THR A 7 3.00 -4.33 11.51
CA THR A 7 2.51 -5.38 12.39
C THR A 7 1.46 -6.23 11.65
N PRO A 8 1.25 -7.50 12.06
CA PRO A 8 0.21 -8.34 11.47
C PRO A 8 -1.19 -7.70 11.53
N ALA A 9 -1.52 -7.04 12.65
CA ALA A 9 -2.80 -6.36 12.82
C ALA A 9 -3.00 -5.19 11.83
N GLU A 10 -1.93 -4.44 11.53
CA GLU A 10 -1.99 -3.40 10.50
C GLU A 10 -2.15 -3.99 9.10
N ALA A 11 -1.50 -5.12 8.80
CA ALA A 11 -1.67 -5.80 7.53
C ALA A 11 -3.12 -6.29 7.34
N ASP A 12 -3.75 -6.83 8.38
CA ASP A 12 -5.16 -7.27 8.35
C ASP A 12 -6.11 -6.08 8.15
N ALA A 13 -5.85 -4.96 8.85
CA ALA A 13 -6.64 -3.74 8.67
C ALA A 13 -6.53 -3.19 7.23
N LEU A 14 -5.31 -3.17 6.67
CA LEU A 14 -5.08 -2.75 5.28
C LEU A 14 -5.76 -3.68 4.27
N GLU A 15 -5.79 -5.00 4.54
CA GLU A 15 -6.51 -5.96 3.72
C GLU A 15 -8.01 -5.68 3.71
N HIS A 16 -8.60 -5.34 4.85
CA HIS A 16 -10.01 -4.99 4.92
C HIS A 16 -10.29 -3.66 4.21
N GLU A 17 -9.52 -2.62 4.53
CA GLU A 17 -9.74 -1.25 4.03
C GLU A 17 -9.54 -1.14 2.51
N ARG A 18 -8.67 -1.95 1.88
CA ARG A 18 -8.45 -1.90 0.41
C ARG A 18 -9.72 -2.16 -0.40
N PHE A 19 -10.72 -2.82 0.19
CA PHE A 19 -12.00 -3.08 -0.45
C PHE A 19 -13.14 -2.22 0.09
N HIS A 20 -13.14 -1.92 1.39
CA HIS A 20 -14.28 -1.30 2.06
C HIS A 20 -14.20 0.22 2.19
N HIS A 21 -13.02 0.82 1.97
CA HIS A 21 -12.88 2.25 2.15
C HIS A 21 -13.74 3.03 1.13
N PRO A 22 -14.48 4.08 1.55
CA PRO A 22 -15.43 4.79 0.69
C PRO A 22 -14.76 5.49 -0.50
N HIS A 23 -13.55 6.01 -0.29
CA HIS A 23 -12.80 6.74 -1.32
C HIS A 23 -11.89 5.82 -2.15
N PRO A 24 -12.03 5.81 -3.49
CA PRO A 24 -11.24 4.94 -4.37
C PRO A 24 -9.73 5.23 -4.33
N HIS A 25 -9.35 6.50 -4.14
CA HIS A 25 -7.94 6.89 -4.00
C HIS A 25 -7.31 6.29 -2.74
N VAL A 26 -8.06 6.25 -1.64
CA VAL A 26 -7.58 5.70 -0.38
C VAL A 26 -7.54 4.18 -0.45
N ARG A 27 -8.54 3.51 -1.07
CA ARG A 27 -8.47 2.06 -1.35
C ARG A 27 -7.17 1.67 -2.05
N ARG A 28 -6.78 2.43 -3.08
CA ARG A 28 -5.54 2.21 -3.83
C ARG A 28 -4.27 2.50 -3.02
N LYS A 29 -4.32 3.46 -2.09
CA LYS A 29 -3.24 3.68 -1.09
C LYS A 29 -3.14 2.48 -0.14
N MET A 30 -4.26 1.98 0.38
CA MET A 30 -4.28 0.84 1.30
C MET A 30 -3.78 -0.43 0.63
N GLU A 31 -4.14 -0.68 -0.62
CA GLU A 31 -3.61 -1.78 -1.43
C GLU A 31 -2.09 -1.68 -1.58
N ALA A 32 -1.55 -0.51 -1.92
CA ALA A 32 -0.11 -0.29 -2.04
C ALA A 32 0.64 -0.52 -0.71
N LEU A 33 0.05 -0.10 0.42
CA LEU A 33 0.61 -0.33 1.75
C LEU A 33 0.55 -1.80 2.15
N TRP A 34 -0.56 -2.48 1.85
CA TRP A 34 -0.71 -3.92 2.09
C TRP A 34 0.32 -4.72 1.28
N LEU A 35 0.49 -4.43 -0.02
CA LEU A 35 1.52 -5.09 -0.82
C LEU A 35 2.93 -4.82 -0.28
N LYS A 36 3.16 -3.64 0.33
CA LYS A 36 4.42 -3.33 1.00
C LYS A 36 4.65 -4.18 2.25
N SER A 37 3.60 -4.43 3.04
CA SER A 37 3.68 -5.30 4.22
C SER A 37 3.97 -6.76 3.86
N GLN A 38 3.51 -7.23 2.69
CA GLN A 38 3.85 -8.56 2.15
C GLN A 38 5.31 -8.71 1.68
N GLY A 39 6.11 -7.64 1.73
CA GLY A 39 7.53 -7.69 1.35
C GLY A 39 7.80 -7.57 -0.15
N LEU A 40 6.81 -7.19 -0.97
CA LEU A 40 6.99 -7.01 -2.40
C LEU A 40 7.98 -5.88 -2.74
N ALA A 41 8.63 -6.02 -3.90
CA ALA A 41 9.51 -5.00 -4.43
C ALA A 41 8.71 -3.76 -4.83
N HIS A 42 9.28 -2.57 -4.64
CA HIS A 42 8.60 -1.30 -4.90
C HIS A 42 8.08 -1.19 -6.35
N GLN A 43 8.79 -1.78 -7.30
CA GLN A 43 8.42 -1.77 -8.72
C GLN A 43 7.17 -2.62 -8.98
N ASP A 44 7.10 -3.80 -8.35
CA ASP A 44 5.94 -4.68 -8.44
C ASP A 44 4.72 -4.07 -7.77
N ILE A 45 4.89 -3.42 -6.62
CA ILE A 45 3.78 -2.74 -5.93
C ILE A 45 3.20 -1.65 -6.84
N ALA A 46 4.04 -0.83 -7.47
CA ALA A 46 3.58 0.20 -8.40
C ALA A 46 2.79 -0.38 -9.58
N ARG A 47 3.29 -1.49 -10.16
CA ARG A 47 2.63 -2.21 -11.25
C ARG A 47 1.28 -2.81 -10.82
N LEU A 48 1.23 -3.46 -9.66
CA LEU A 48 0.03 -4.15 -9.15
C LEU A 48 -1.05 -3.16 -8.71
N ALA A 49 -0.68 -2.12 -7.95
CA ALA A 49 -1.61 -1.10 -7.50
C ALA A 49 -1.98 -0.07 -8.60
N GLY A 50 -1.40 -0.17 -9.79
CA GLY A 50 -1.68 0.72 -10.92
C GLY A 50 -1.29 2.18 -10.66
N VAL A 51 -0.18 2.42 -9.95
CA VAL A 51 0.31 3.75 -9.61
C VAL A 51 1.75 3.96 -10.08
N SER A 52 2.14 5.22 -10.29
CA SER A 52 3.54 5.51 -10.58
C SER A 52 4.41 5.30 -9.33
N GLY A 53 5.70 4.97 -9.52
CA GLY A 53 6.65 4.89 -8.39
C GLY A 53 6.73 6.19 -7.58
N LYS A 54 6.50 7.35 -8.23
CA LYS A 54 6.41 8.65 -7.54
C LYS A 54 5.21 8.71 -6.60
N THR A 55 4.04 8.30 -7.08
CA THR A 55 2.80 8.22 -6.28
C THR A 55 2.96 7.25 -5.13
N LEU A 56 3.55 6.07 -5.38
CA LEU A 56 3.84 5.08 -4.35
C LEU A 56 4.76 5.66 -3.27
N ARG A 57 5.80 6.40 -3.67
CA ARG A 57 6.69 7.08 -2.71
C ARG A 57 5.92 8.09 -1.86
N THR A 58 5.02 8.87 -2.44
CA THR A 58 4.17 9.81 -1.69
C THR A 58 3.29 9.09 -0.67
N TYR A 59 2.72 7.94 -1.02
CA TYR A 59 1.92 7.14 -0.10
C TYR A 59 2.70 6.62 1.10
N LEU A 60 3.99 6.29 0.91
CA LEU A 60 4.87 5.79 1.96
C LEU A 60 5.51 6.90 2.81
N GLN A 61 5.39 8.17 2.41
CA GLN A 61 5.97 9.33 3.10
C GLN A 61 4.96 10.12 3.94
N GLN A 62 3.66 9.83 3.78
CA GLN A 62 2.56 10.41 4.55
C GLN A 62 2.13 9.46 5.65
#